data_AF-A0A7J8D507-F1
#
_entry.id   AF-A0A7J8D507-F1
#
_cell.length_a   1.000
_cell.length_b   1.000
_cell.length_c   1.000
_cell.angle_alpha   90.00
_cell.angle_beta   90.00
_cell.angle_gamma   90.00
#
_symmetry.space_group_name_H-M   'P 1'
#
loop_
_entity.id
_entity.type
_entity.pdbx_description
1 polymer ?
#
loop_
_entity_poly.entity_id
_entity_poly.type
_entity_poly.pdbx_seq_one_letter_code
_entity_poly.pdbx_strand_id
1 'polypeptide(L)'
;MEDSTTDTEQEEEEKTEKDQEDPIYAIAPTVNTQDERFIDLSTSPAFICLHELHAMGKLPGTRMAELKAKYTLLHDTVVSTQESEVQLLQNAKRFTEQIEQQQFHLQQADNFPEAFSTEVSKMREQLLKYQNEYNAVKEREFHNQYRLNSLMEEKSIIIKEFEKIPKPGEMEKKMRILRESTEELRKETMQKKIEIKNLREDLTSKQKQLIKEQKELEELLEYQVTLKDEVVHHQAIPVQIGKEIEKTTRKKVEMEKKKIVLEYELKELNDSLKKVETKINAIMEEKEDVIKEVEGKRALLEVKEREYNQLVKLLELTRENEATSLTERGILDLNLRNSLIDKQNYHDELSRKQREKERDFRNLKKMELLLKVSWDALTQTQALHQRLLLEMEAIPKDDSALSERRRELHKEVEVAKRNLTQQMNGYQKKIKDATEKMMALVAELSMKQALAIELQKEVKEKEDFIFSCNSRIEKGLPLNKEIEREWLKVLRDEEMYAVAIAEKSREFLEADNHQLPNGVYTTAEPRPNAYIPEAEATLPLPKPYGALAPFKPSEPGANIRHIRKPVIKPIEI
;
A
#
# COMPACT_ATOMS: atom_id res chain seq x y z
N MET A 1 83.83 -84.08 7.10
CA MET A 1 83.35 -82.90 6.36
C MET A 1 84.56 -82.02 6.11
N GLU A 2 85.55 -82.51 5.36
CA GLU A 2 85.53 -82.90 3.92
C GLU A 2 85.70 -81.65 3.03
N ASP A 3 86.59 -81.61 2.04
CA ASP A 3 87.65 -82.58 1.72
C ASP A 3 88.77 -81.97 0.84
N SER A 4 89.77 -82.79 0.51
CA SER A 4 90.54 -82.94 -0.76
C SER A 4 90.29 -81.94 -1.93
N THR A 5 91.24 -81.57 -2.80
CA THR A 5 92.48 -82.23 -3.32
C THR A 5 93.59 -81.16 -3.57
N THR A 6 94.92 -81.40 -3.57
CA THR A 6 95.79 -82.03 -4.61
C THR A 6 95.37 -81.72 -6.08
N ASP A 7 96.20 -81.17 -6.96
CA ASP A 7 97.47 -81.71 -7.48
C ASP A 7 98.57 -80.64 -7.70
N THR A 8 99.89 -80.86 -7.77
CA THR A 8 100.80 -81.93 -8.29
C THR A 8 101.26 -81.73 -9.75
N GLU A 9 102.59 -81.69 -9.95
CA GLU A 9 103.34 -81.81 -11.23
C GLU A 9 103.18 -80.66 -12.28
N GLN A 10 104.12 -80.41 -13.20
CA GLN A 10 105.36 -81.12 -13.58
C GLN A 10 106.44 -80.12 -14.08
N GLU A 11 107.73 -80.48 -13.97
CA GLU A 11 108.80 -79.89 -14.80
C GLU A 11 108.96 -80.75 -16.07
N GLU A 12 109.12 -80.16 -17.26
CA GLU A 12 109.61 -80.86 -18.45
C GLU A 12 110.65 -80.01 -19.21
N GLU A 13 111.51 -80.71 -19.96
CA GLU A 13 112.78 -80.20 -20.49
C GLU A 13 112.66 -79.53 -21.88
N GLU A 14 113.83 -79.10 -22.36
CA GLU A 14 114.12 -78.49 -23.66
C GLU A 14 113.31 -79.02 -24.87
N LYS A 15 112.95 -78.09 -25.76
CA LYS A 15 113.26 -78.26 -27.19
C LYS A 15 113.57 -76.93 -27.86
N THR A 16 114.75 -76.89 -28.48
CA THR A 16 115.11 -75.84 -29.44
C THR A 16 114.52 -76.18 -30.80
N GLU A 17 113.57 -75.39 -31.28
CA GLU A 17 113.27 -75.33 -32.72
C GLU A 17 113.71 -73.97 -33.27
N LYS A 18 114.31 -74.00 -34.47
CA LYS A 18 114.83 -72.83 -35.16
C LYS A 18 113.84 -72.47 -36.27
N ASP A 19 112.96 -71.51 -36.00
CA ASP A 19 112.21 -70.85 -37.07
C ASP A 19 112.88 -69.54 -37.50
N GLN A 20 112.72 -69.23 -38.78
CA GLN A 20 113.40 -68.15 -39.48
C GLN A 20 112.46 -66.95 -39.55
N GLU A 21 112.68 -65.93 -38.71
CA GLU A 21 112.02 -64.64 -38.92
C GLU A 21 112.69 -63.92 -40.10
N ASP A 22 111.98 -63.86 -41.24
CA ASP A 22 112.43 -63.17 -42.44
C ASP A 22 112.69 -61.67 -42.16
N PRO A 23 113.73 -61.06 -42.77
CA PRO A 23 114.06 -59.66 -42.54
C PRO A 23 112.94 -58.74 -43.04
N ILE A 24 112.42 -57.90 -42.12
CA ILE A 24 111.35 -56.95 -42.41
C ILE A 24 111.82 -55.91 -43.44
N TYR A 25 111.42 -56.09 -44.69
CA TYR A 25 111.63 -55.10 -45.75
C TYR A 25 110.76 -53.86 -45.50
N ALA A 26 111.41 -52.70 -45.39
CA ALA A 26 110.72 -51.42 -45.26
C ALA A 26 109.89 -51.12 -46.52
N ILE A 27 108.58 -50.92 -46.34
CA ILE A 27 107.68 -50.53 -47.44
C ILE A 27 108.04 -49.11 -47.88
N ALA A 28 108.50 -48.96 -49.12
CA ALA A 28 108.87 -47.67 -49.69
C ALA A 28 107.63 -46.74 -49.79
N PRO A 29 107.76 -45.44 -49.48
CA PRO A 29 106.66 -44.49 -49.63
C PRO A 29 106.13 -44.41 -51.06
N THR A 30 104.81 -44.28 -51.22
CA THR A 30 104.16 -44.16 -52.53
C THR A 30 104.54 -42.84 -53.20
N VAL A 31 105.50 -42.87 -54.13
CA VAL A 31 105.98 -41.68 -54.84
C VAL A 31 104.88 -41.11 -55.74
N ASN A 32 104.29 -39.98 -55.33
CA ASN A 32 103.41 -39.20 -56.18
C ASN A 32 104.28 -38.35 -57.14
N THR A 33 104.54 -38.87 -58.34
CA THR A 33 105.52 -38.31 -59.27
C THR A 33 105.03 -37.02 -59.95
N GLN A 34 105.24 -35.88 -59.29
CA GLN A 34 105.43 -34.60 -59.95
C GLN A 34 106.77 -34.01 -59.48
N ASP A 35 107.68 -33.84 -60.43
CA ASP A 35 109.00 -33.24 -60.21
C ASP A 35 108.83 -31.72 -60.25
N GLU A 36 108.73 -31.08 -59.07
CA GLU A 36 108.33 -29.67 -58.98
C GLU A 36 109.43 -28.73 -59.52
N ARG A 37 110.66 -29.24 -59.70
CA ARG A 37 111.84 -28.51 -60.20
C ARG A 37 111.66 -27.90 -61.60
N PHE A 38 110.59 -28.26 -62.32
CA PHE A 38 110.30 -27.76 -63.67
C PHE A 38 108.99 -26.95 -63.78
N ILE A 39 108.34 -26.59 -62.67
CA ILE A 39 107.07 -25.83 -62.69
C ILE A 39 107.35 -24.32 -62.75
N ASP A 40 106.87 -23.65 -63.82
CA ASP A 40 106.86 -22.19 -63.88
C ASP A 40 105.80 -21.62 -62.93
N LEU A 41 106.29 -21.13 -61.78
CA LEU A 41 105.51 -20.45 -60.74
C LEU A 41 104.54 -19.38 -61.26
N SER A 42 104.86 -18.68 -62.35
CA SER A 42 103.99 -17.65 -62.93
C SER A 42 102.69 -18.22 -63.51
N THR A 43 102.72 -19.49 -63.92
CA THR A 43 101.58 -20.23 -64.49
C THR A 43 100.88 -21.14 -63.47
N SER A 44 101.36 -21.21 -62.22
CA SER A 44 100.71 -22.00 -61.18
C SER A 44 99.25 -21.56 -60.97
N PRO A 45 98.30 -22.51 -60.83
CA PRO A 45 96.90 -22.20 -60.47
C PRO A 45 96.77 -21.30 -59.23
N ALA A 46 97.71 -21.38 -58.28
CA ALA A 46 97.75 -20.49 -57.12
C ALA A 46 98.06 -19.03 -57.51
N PHE A 47 99.04 -18.80 -58.40
CA PHE A 47 99.39 -17.46 -58.88
C PHE A 47 98.30 -16.85 -59.77
N ILE A 48 97.62 -17.68 -60.57
CA ILE A 48 96.48 -17.29 -61.40
C ILE A 48 95.29 -16.87 -60.51
N CYS A 49 94.88 -17.72 -59.56
CA CYS A 49 93.77 -17.41 -58.67
C CYS A 49 94.04 -16.18 -57.78
N LEU A 50 95.29 -15.99 -57.32
CA LEU A 50 95.70 -14.76 -56.62
C LEU A 50 95.61 -13.50 -57.50
N HIS A 51 95.87 -13.60 -58.80
CA HIS A 51 95.64 -12.50 -59.75
C HIS A 51 94.15 -12.20 -59.95
N GLU A 52 93.31 -13.22 -60.10
CA GLU A 52 91.85 -13.06 -60.28
C GLU A 52 91.19 -12.40 -59.06
N LEU A 53 91.55 -12.82 -57.84
CA LEU A 53 91.05 -12.24 -56.60
C LEU A 53 91.45 -10.76 -56.42
N HIS A 54 92.63 -10.38 -56.92
CA HIS A 54 93.06 -8.98 -56.99
C HIS A 54 92.28 -8.20 -58.06
N ALA A 55 92.09 -8.77 -59.25
CA ALA A 55 91.35 -8.14 -60.35
C ALA A 55 89.86 -7.92 -60.01
N MET A 56 89.25 -8.80 -59.20
CA MET A 56 87.91 -8.60 -58.63
C MET A 56 87.83 -7.54 -57.52
N GLY A 57 88.94 -6.88 -57.15
CA GLY A 57 89.00 -5.89 -56.07
C GLY A 57 88.82 -6.47 -54.66
N LYS A 58 88.77 -7.81 -54.51
CA LYS A 58 88.54 -8.49 -53.22
C LYS A 58 89.82 -8.62 -52.38
N LEU A 59 90.99 -8.41 -52.97
CA LEU A 59 92.28 -8.58 -52.31
C LEU A 59 93.23 -7.41 -52.63
N PRO A 60 93.79 -6.68 -51.64
CA PRO A 60 94.76 -5.62 -51.90
C PRO A 60 96.07 -6.13 -52.51
N GLY A 61 96.69 -5.35 -53.40
CA GLY A 61 97.91 -5.75 -54.12
C GLY A 61 99.11 -6.10 -53.23
N THR A 62 99.26 -5.43 -52.09
CA THR A 62 100.26 -5.78 -51.06
C THR A 62 100.03 -7.20 -50.50
N ARG A 63 98.77 -7.58 -50.27
CA ARG A 63 98.42 -8.91 -49.75
C ARG A 63 98.55 -9.99 -50.83
N MET A 64 98.32 -9.66 -52.11
CA MET A 64 98.65 -10.55 -53.22
C MET A 64 100.15 -10.84 -53.27
N ALA A 65 100.99 -9.80 -53.12
CA ALA A 65 102.45 -9.95 -53.12
C ALA A 65 102.96 -10.82 -51.96
N GLU A 66 102.45 -10.63 -50.74
CA GLU A 66 102.78 -11.51 -49.59
C GLU A 66 102.42 -12.98 -49.84
N LEU A 67 101.23 -13.25 -50.38
CA LEU A 67 100.77 -14.62 -50.62
C LEU A 67 101.57 -15.30 -51.73
N LYS A 68 101.95 -14.56 -52.78
CA LYS A 68 102.85 -15.05 -53.83
C LYS A 68 104.24 -15.38 -53.28
N ALA A 69 104.84 -14.49 -52.49
CA ALA A 69 106.15 -14.72 -51.89
C ALA A 69 106.16 -15.97 -50.98
N LYS A 70 105.08 -16.23 -50.23
CA LYS A 70 104.94 -17.45 -49.42
C LYS A 70 104.78 -18.72 -50.25
N TYR A 71 104.08 -18.66 -51.38
CA TYR A 71 103.94 -19.80 -52.28
C TYR A 71 105.27 -20.13 -52.99
N THR A 72 106.02 -19.11 -53.45
CA THR A 72 107.38 -19.28 -53.99
C THR A 72 108.30 -19.95 -52.98
N LEU A 73 108.37 -19.44 -51.74
CA LEU A 73 109.20 -20.03 -50.68
C LEU A 73 108.87 -21.50 -50.39
N LEU A 74 107.59 -21.88 -50.44
CA LEU A 74 107.16 -23.27 -50.26
C LEU A 74 107.66 -24.18 -51.39
N HIS A 75 107.48 -23.74 -52.64
CA HIS A 75 107.93 -24.45 -53.83
C HIS A 75 109.46 -24.62 -53.85
N ASP A 76 110.21 -23.55 -53.60
CA ASP A 76 111.69 -23.58 -53.55
C ASP A 76 112.20 -24.55 -52.47
N THR A 77 111.44 -24.72 -51.38
CA THR A 77 111.72 -25.71 -50.33
C THR A 77 111.50 -27.15 -50.83
N VAL A 78 110.39 -27.43 -51.52
CA VAL A 78 110.11 -28.77 -52.10
C VAL A 78 111.19 -29.13 -53.13
N VAL A 79 111.49 -28.21 -54.06
CA VAL A 79 112.58 -28.30 -55.04
C VAL A 79 113.90 -28.73 -54.39
N SER A 80 114.33 -28.03 -53.33
CA SER A 80 115.57 -28.35 -52.62
C SER A 80 115.55 -29.73 -51.95
N THR A 81 114.41 -30.16 -51.39
CA THR A 81 114.30 -31.52 -50.82
C THR A 81 114.38 -32.62 -51.88
N GLN A 82 113.76 -32.44 -53.05
CA GLN A 82 113.84 -33.39 -54.18
C GLN A 82 115.26 -33.49 -54.77
N GLU A 83 116.07 -32.43 -54.70
CA GLU A 83 117.50 -32.49 -55.07
C GLU A 83 118.33 -33.29 -54.06
N SER A 84 118.07 -33.12 -52.75
CA SER A 84 118.79 -33.85 -51.70
C SER A 84 118.54 -35.36 -51.75
N GLU A 85 117.30 -35.78 -51.98
CA GLU A 85 116.94 -37.20 -52.12
C GLU A 85 117.69 -37.89 -53.27
N VAL A 86 117.77 -37.23 -54.43
CA VAL A 86 118.49 -37.76 -55.60
C VAL A 86 120.00 -37.92 -55.32
N GLN A 87 120.62 -36.99 -54.58
CA GLN A 87 122.04 -37.12 -54.21
C GLN A 87 122.29 -38.29 -53.26
N LEU A 88 121.40 -38.53 -52.29
CA LEU A 88 121.52 -39.66 -51.36
C LEU A 88 121.42 -41.01 -52.08
N LEU A 89 120.49 -41.13 -53.05
CA LEU A 89 120.34 -42.33 -53.88
C LEU A 89 121.57 -42.61 -54.78
N GLN A 90 122.26 -41.57 -55.26
CA GLN A 90 123.52 -41.74 -55.99
C GLN A 90 124.66 -42.22 -55.08
N ASN A 91 124.78 -41.66 -53.87
CA ASN A 91 125.78 -42.10 -52.89
C ASN A 91 125.57 -43.57 -52.47
N ALA A 92 124.32 -44.00 -52.27
CA ALA A 92 124.00 -45.37 -51.90
C ALA A 92 124.55 -46.40 -52.92
N LYS A 93 124.34 -46.19 -54.23
CA LYS A 93 124.87 -47.07 -55.29
C LYS A 93 126.40 -47.18 -55.25
N ARG A 94 127.08 -46.04 -55.09
CA ARG A 94 128.56 -45.98 -55.08
C ARG A 94 129.19 -46.78 -53.95
N PHE A 95 128.57 -46.83 -52.78
CA PHE A 95 129.12 -47.59 -51.65
C PHE A 95 128.96 -49.11 -51.82
N THR A 96 127.88 -49.59 -52.46
CA THR A 96 127.70 -51.02 -52.75
C THR A 96 128.82 -51.57 -53.63
N GLU A 97 129.17 -50.88 -54.72
CA GLU A 97 130.25 -51.27 -55.63
C GLU A 97 131.63 -51.38 -54.94
N GLN A 98 131.86 -50.60 -53.88
CA GLN A 98 133.12 -50.65 -53.12
C GLN A 98 133.22 -51.87 -52.18
N ILE A 99 132.09 -52.38 -51.68
CA ILE A 99 132.06 -53.53 -50.77
C ILE A 99 132.39 -54.83 -51.52
N GLU A 100 131.82 -55.01 -52.72
CA GLU A 100 132.05 -56.19 -53.56
C GLU A 100 133.54 -56.36 -53.93
N GLN A 101 134.22 -55.25 -54.24
CA GLN A 101 135.66 -55.24 -54.59
C GLN A 101 136.55 -55.70 -53.43
N GLN A 102 136.21 -55.35 -52.18
CA GLN A 102 137.04 -55.70 -51.02
C GLN A 102 136.95 -57.19 -50.67
N GLN A 103 135.78 -57.82 -50.86
CA GLN A 103 135.58 -59.25 -50.56
C GLN A 103 136.46 -60.15 -51.45
N PHE A 104 136.65 -59.79 -52.73
CA PHE A 104 137.47 -60.55 -53.67
C PHE A 104 138.94 -60.68 -53.23
N HIS A 105 139.51 -59.64 -52.62
CA HIS A 105 140.93 -59.62 -52.25
C HIS A 105 141.30 -60.54 -51.07
N LEU A 106 140.38 -60.77 -50.12
CA LEU A 106 140.64 -61.62 -48.96
C LEU A 106 140.83 -63.09 -49.35
N GLN A 107 140.09 -63.56 -50.35
CA GLN A 107 140.02 -64.98 -50.73
C GLN A 107 141.31 -65.54 -51.37
N GLN A 108 142.31 -64.69 -51.60
CA GLN A 108 143.56 -65.06 -52.28
C GLN A 108 144.73 -65.39 -51.32
N ALA A 109 144.56 -65.19 -50.00
CA ALA A 109 145.67 -65.24 -49.03
C ALA A 109 145.97 -66.63 -48.41
N ASP A 110 145.00 -67.55 -48.38
CA ASP A 110 145.00 -68.66 -47.40
C ASP A 110 145.85 -69.91 -47.75
N ASN A 111 146.64 -69.92 -48.82
CA ASN A 111 147.30 -71.13 -49.34
C ASN A 111 148.84 -71.08 -49.36
N PHE A 112 149.51 -71.63 -48.32
CA PHE A 112 150.95 -71.97 -48.38
C PHE A 112 151.35 -73.14 -47.44
N PRO A 113 152.33 -74.01 -47.76
CA PRO A 113 152.61 -75.25 -46.99
C PRO A 113 153.96 -75.31 -46.24
N GLU A 114 154.04 -76.20 -45.25
CA GLU A 114 155.21 -76.43 -44.36
C GLU A 114 156.19 -77.53 -44.83
N ALA A 115 157.42 -77.56 -44.26
CA ALA A 115 158.43 -78.59 -44.57
C ALA A 115 159.43 -78.91 -43.42
N PHE A 116 159.40 -80.17 -42.98
CA PHE A 116 160.44 -80.95 -42.25
C PHE A 116 160.87 -80.55 -40.81
N SER A 117 160.77 -81.53 -39.90
CA SER A 117 161.12 -81.42 -38.48
C SER A 117 162.40 -82.18 -38.09
N THR A 118 163.18 -81.59 -37.19
CA THR A 118 164.33 -82.23 -36.51
C THR A 118 163.99 -82.48 -35.03
N GLU A 119 164.87 -83.14 -34.26
CA GLU A 119 164.67 -83.26 -32.80
C GLU A 119 164.66 -81.89 -32.11
N VAL A 120 165.40 -80.90 -32.63
CA VAL A 120 165.34 -79.50 -32.17
C VAL A 120 163.97 -78.89 -32.47
N SER A 121 163.34 -79.25 -33.60
CA SER A 121 161.94 -78.87 -33.87
C SER A 121 160.99 -79.50 -32.86
N LYS A 122 161.15 -80.80 -32.53
CA LYS A 122 160.30 -81.50 -31.55
C LYS A 122 160.42 -80.94 -30.13
N MET A 123 161.63 -80.57 -29.69
CA MET A 123 161.80 -79.90 -28.39
C MET A 123 161.23 -78.48 -28.39
N ARG A 124 161.33 -77.74 -29.51
CA ARG A 124 160.68 -76.43 -29.65
C ARG A 124 159.15 -76.55 -29.67
N GLU A 125 158.61 -77.58 -30.32
CA GLU A 125 157.18 -77.91 -30.36
C GLU A 125 156.66 -78.22 -28.94
N GLN A 126 157.36 -79.07 -28.18
CA GLN A 126 157.02 -79.36 -26.78
C GLN A 126 157.10 -78.12 -25.87
N LEU A 127 158.14 -77.29 -26.02
CA LEU A 127 158.29 -76.06 -25.24
C LEU A 127 157.20 -75.03 -25.59
N LEU A 128 156.89 -74.85 -26.87
CA LEU A 128 155.79 -74.00 -27.33
C LEU A 128 154.44 -74.52 -26.83
N LYS A 129 154.22 -75.84 -26.82
CA LYS A 129 153.01 -76.46 -26.27
C LYS A 129 152.86 -76.16 -24.77
N TYR A 130 153.90 -76.41 -23.96
CA TYR A 130 153.85 -76.09 -22.53
C TYR A 130 153.69 -74.59 -22.25
N GLN A 131 154.27 -73.72 -23.09
CA GLN A 131 154.13 -72.27 -22.94
C GLN A 131 152.72 -71.78 -23.34
N ASN A 132 152.09 -72.40 -24.34
CA ASN A 132 150.69 -72.16 -24.69
C ASN A 132 149.73 -72.69 -23.60
N GLU A 133 150.00 -73.87 -23.03
CA GLU A 133 149.24 -74.42 -21.90
C GLU A 133 149.35 -73.52 -20.66
N TYR A 134 150.55 -73.03 -20.34
CA TYR A 134 150.77 -72.05 -19.26
C TYR A 134 149.99 -70.75 -19.48
N ASN A 135 150.04 -70.17 -20.68
CA ASN A 135 149.29 -68.96 -21.01
C ASN A 135 147.78 -69.18 -20.89
N ALA A 136 147.25 -70.29 -21.42
CA ALA A 136 145.83 -70.63 -21.34
C ALA A 136 145.35 -70.88 -19.89
N VAL A 137 146.20 -71.44 -19.01
CA VAL A 137 145.91 -71.55 -17.57
C VAL A 137 145.90 -70.17 -16.90
N LYS A 138 146.85 -69.29 -17.24
CA LYS A 138 146.95 -67.93 -16.69
C LYS A 138 145.77 -67.04 -17.13
N GLU A 139 145.30 -67.17 -18.36
CA GLU A 139 144.09 -66.46 -18.83
C GLU A 139 142.83 -66.93 -18.09
N ARG A 140 142.71 -68.23 -17.79
CA ARG A 140 141.63 -68.77 -16.94
C ARG A 140 141.75 -68.28 -15.49
N GLU A 141 142.96 -68.13 -14.94
CA GLU A 141 143.16 -67.53 -13.62
C GLU A 141 142.59 -66.10 -13.59
N PHE A 142 143.05 -65.23 -14.49
CA PHE A 142 142.59 -63.85 -14.59
C PHE A 142 141.06 -63.75 -14.78
N HIS A 143 140.48 -64.59 -15.64
CA HIS A 143 139.03 -64.60 -15.86
C HIS A 143 138.25 -65.02 -14.59
N ASN A 144 138.70 -66.06 -13.88
CA ASN A 144 138.08 -66.47 -12.62
C ASN A 144 138.24 -65.41 -11.52
N GLN A 145 139.39 -64.74 -11.45
CA GLN A 145 139.64 -63.68 -10.46
C GLN A 145 138.80 -62.43 -10.73
N TYR A 146 138.61 -62.05 -12.00
CA TYR A 146 137.67 -61.00 -12.39
C TYR A 146 136.22 -61.37 -12.02
N ARG A 147 135.78 -62.59 -12.32
CA ARG A 147 134.44 -63.08 -11.98
C ARG A 147 134.20 -63.14 -10.47
N LEU A 148 135.22 -63.53 -9.69
CA LEU A 148 135.16 -63.51 -8.23
C LEU A 148 134.96 -62.07 -7.68
N ASN A 149 135.63 -61.08 -8.27
CA ASN A 149 135.45 -59.67 -7.88
C ASN A 149 134.02 -59.18 -8.19
N SER A 150 133.46 -59.45 -9.37
CA SER A 150 132.06 -59.12 -9.70
C SER A 150 131.08 -59.68 -8.67
N LEU A 151 131.20 -60.97 -8.35
CA LEU A 151 130.34 -61.63 -7.36
C LEU A 151 130.52 -61.08 -5.93
N MET A 152 131.71 -60.58 -5.58
CA MET A 152 131.92 -59.89 -4.30
C MET A 152 131.28 -58.49 -4.28
N GLU A 153 131.30 -57.76 -5.41
CA GLU A 153 130.63 -56.47 -5.54
C GLU A 153 129.10 -56.61 -5.52
N GLU A 154 128.55 -57.56 -6.29
CA GLU A 154 127.12 -57.93 -6.27
C GLU A 154 126.66 -58.30 -4.84
N LYS A 155 127.41 -59.16 -4.15
CA LYS A 155 127.15 -59.48 -2.73
C LYS A 155 127.21 -58.25 -1.82
N SER A 156 128.16 -57.34 -2.06
CA SER A 156 128.28 -56.08 -1.30
C SER A 156 127.07 -55.17 -1.52
N ILE A 157 126.54 -55.11 -2.75
CA ILE A 157 125.33 -54.35 -3.09
C ILE A 157 124.11 -54.97 -2.41
N ILE A 158 123.89 -56.28 -2.56
CA ILE A 158 122.75 -57.00 -1.97
C ILE A 158 122.72 -56.85 -0.44
N ILE A 159 123.86 -56.93 0.25
CA ILE A 159 123.94 -56.69 1.70
C ILE A 159 123.52 -55.24 2.04
N LYS A 160 124.04 -54.23 1.32
CA LYS A 160 123.67 -52.82 1.52
C LYS A 160 122.21 -52.55 1.17
N GLU A 161 121.56 -53.36 0.36
CA GLU A 161 120.13 -53.25 0.06
C GLU A 161 119.28 -53.92 1.14
N PHE A 162 119.69 -55.08 1.62
CA PHE A 162 119.07 -55.75 2.77
C PHE A 162 119.13 -54.87 4.04
N GLU A 163 120.24 -54.17 4.28
CA GLU A 163 120.38 -53.23 5.40
C GLU A 163 119.50 -51.96 5.28
N LYS A 164 119.05 -51.59 4.06
CA LYS A 164 118.06 -50.50 3.86
C LYS A 164 116.63 -50.93 4.21
N ILE A 165 116.34 -52.23 4.28
CA ILE A 165 114.99 -52.73 4.61
C ILE A 165 114.73 -52.46 6.11
N PRO A 166 113.70 -51.65 6.47
CA PRO A 166 113.45 -51.32 7.87
C PRO A 166 113.13 -52.57 8.69
N LYS A 167 113.75 -52.69 9.87
CA LYS A 167 113.57 -53.86 10.75
C LYS A 167 112.10 -54.03 11.13
N PRO A 168 111.58 -55.27 11.26
CA PRO A 168 110.14 -55.52 11.43
C PRO A 168 109.52 -54.78 12.64
N GLY A 169 110.25 -54.64 13.75
CA GLY A 169 109.80 -53.87 14.92
C GLY A 169 109.69 -52.35 14.70
N GLU A 170 110.32 -51.78 13.66
CA GLU A 170 110.12 -50.38 13.27
C GLU A 170 108.90 -50.22 12.36
N MET A 171 108.69 -51.17 11.44
CA MET A 171 107.47 -51.23 10.62
C MET A 171 106.24 -51.46 11.49
N GLU A 172 106.32 -52.31 12.52
CA GLU A 172 105.24 -52.52 13.47
C GLU A 172 104.94 -51.27 14.33
N LYS A 173 105.97 -50.53 14.75
CA LYS A 173 105.79 -49.21 15.41
C LYS A 173 105.08 -48.21 14.48
N LYS A 174 105.53 -48.07 13.22
CA LYS A 174 104.89 -47.20 12.23
C LYS A 174 103.43 -47.61 11.97
N MET A 175 103.17 -48.91 11.80
CA MET A 175 101.83 -49.46 11.61
C MET A 175 100.92 -49.21 12.83
N ARG A 176 101.46 -49.29 14.06
CA ARG A 176 100.72 -49.02 15.29
C ARG A 176 100.29 -47.54 15.37
N ILE A 177 101.24 -46.62 15.18
CA ILE A 177 100.99 -45.16 15.17
C ILE A 177 99.96 -44.80 14.08
N LEU A 178 100.06 -45.41 12.90
CA LEU A 178 99.07 -45.22 11.82
C LEU A 178 97.68 -45.75 12.20
N ARG A 179 97.57 -46.91 12.86
CA ARG A 179 96.28 -47.43 13.36
C ARG A 179 95.67 -46.52 14.42
N GLU A 180 96.48 -46.06 15.37
CA GLU A 180 96.09 -45.15 16.46
C GLU A 180 95.56 -43.82 15.87
N SER A 181 96.33 -43.17 15.00
CA SER A 181 95.92 -41.95 14.29
C SER A 181 94.67 -42.15 13.41
N THR A 182 94.55 -43.29 12.72
CA THR A 182 93.34 -43.60 11.92
C THR A 182 92.10 -43.74 12.82
N GLU A 183 92.25 -44.30 14.02
CA GLU A 183 91.16 -44.50 14.97
C GLU A 183 90.77 -43.18 15.68
N GLU A 184 91.72 -42.28 15.93
CA GLU A 184 91.45 -40.90 16.37
C GLU A 184 90.66 -40.12 15.30
N LEU A 185 91.09 -40.17 14.04
CA LEU A 185 90.38 -39.55 12.92
C LEU A 185 88.95 -40.13 12.73
N ARG A 186 88.74 -41.43 13.00
CA ARG A 186 87.39 -42.03 13.03
C ARG A 186 86.53 -41.46 14.16
N LYS A 187 87.09 -41.32 15.36
CA LYS A 187 86.37 -40.75 16.51
C LYS A 187 85.99 -39.29 16.27
N GLU A 188 86.91 -38.48 15.74
CA GLU A 188 86.60 -37.11 15.32
C GLU A 188 85.53 -37.07 14.23
N THR A 189 85.65 -37.91 13.19
CA THR A 189 84.65 -38.04 12.12
C THR A 189 83.27 -38.42 12.67
N MET A 190 83.21 -39.30 13.68
CA MET A 190 81.96 -39.69 14.32
C MET A 190 81.37 -38.55 15.17
N GLN A 191 82.21 -37.84 15.94
CA GLN A 191 81.79 -36.67 16.71
C GLN A 191 81.25 -35.56 15.79
N LYS A 192 81.95 -35.27 14.68
CA LYS A 192 81.52 -34.29 13.68
C LYS A 192 80.22 -34.71 12.97
N LYS A 193 79.98 -36.01 12.74
CA LYS A 193 78.68 -36.51 12.25
C LYS A 193 77.54 -36.25 13.23
N ILE A 194 77.77 -36.43 14.53
CA ILE A 194 76.77 -36.14 15.57
C ILE A 194 76.50 -34.63 15.66
N GLU A 195 77.56 -33.81 15.66
CA GLU A 195 77.47 -32.34 15.65
C GLU A 195 76.68 -31.82 14.43
N ILE A 196 76.98 -32.33 13.23
CA ILE A 196 76.23 -32.00 11.99
C ILE A 196 74.78 -32.47 12.07
N LYS A 197 74.49 -33.62 12.71
CA LYS A 197 73.12 -34.08 12.92
C LYS A 197 72.35 -33.11 13.82
N ASN A 198 72.90 -32.78 14.99
CA ASN A 198 72.26 -31.88 15.95
C ASN A 198 72.01 -30.49 15.33
N LEU A 199 73.02 -29.92 14.65
CA LEU A 199 72.88 -28.63 13.96
C LEU A 199 71.82 -28.65 12.84
N ARG A 200 71.60 -29.79 12.17
CA ARG A 200 70.50 -29.95 11.20
C ARG A 200 69.14 -30.03 11.89
N GLU A 201 69.03 -30.76 13.00
CA GLU A 201 67.79 -30.84 13.78
C GLU A 201 67.42 -29.45 14.35
N ASP A 202 68.39 -28.72 14.92
CA ASP A 202 68.25 -27.33 15.36
C ASP A 202 67.81 -26.41 14.21
N LEU A 203 68.48 -26.46 13.05
CA LEU A 203 68.12 -25.66 11.88
C LEU A 203 66.66 -25.92 11.44
N THR A 204 66.24 -27.18 11.36
CA THR A 204 64.84 -27.50 11.00
C THR A 204 63.85 -27.07 12.07
N SER A 205 64.24 -27.04 13.35
CA SER A 205 63.40 -26.50 14.43
C SER A 205 63.21 -24.99 14.28
N LYS A 206 64.28 -24.26 13.95
CA LYS A 206 64.24 -22.80 13.72
C LYS A 206 63.48 -22.43 12.45
N GLN A 207 63.61 -23.20 11.37
CA GLN A 207 62.78 -23.03 10.17
C GLN A 207 61.29 -23.25 10.46
N LYS A 208 60.93 -24.31 11.20
CA LYS A 208 59.53 -24.55 11.62
C LYS A 208 58.98 -23.44 12.51
N GLN A 209 59.82 -22.86 13.38
CA GLN A 209 59.41 -21.76 14.25
C GLN A 209 59.23 -20.46 13.46
N LEU A 210 60.16 -20.12 12.57
CA LEU A 210 60.08 -18.94 11.69
C LEU A 210 58.83 -18.96 10.81
N ILE A 211 58.43 -20.14 10.28
CA ILE A 211 57.19 -20.29 9.50
C ILE A 211 55.93 -20.00 10.34
N LYS A 212 55.92 -20.34 11.64
CA LYS A 212 54.81 -19.95 12.54
C LYS A 212 54.80 -18.45 12.77
N GLU A 213 55.95 -17.87 13.10
CA GLU A 213 56.10 -16.43 13.36
C GLU A 213 55.72 -15.59 12.13
N GLN A 214 55.98 -16.07 10.91
CA GLN A 214 55.47 -15.49 9.67
C GLN A 214 53.94 -15.56 9.57
N LYS A 215 53.33 -16.72 9.84
CA LYS A 215 51.87 -16.89 9.78
C LYS A 215 51.13 -16.07 10.84
N GLU A 216 51.67 -16.02 12.06
CA GLU A 216 51.17 -15.17 13.15
C GLU A 216 51.27 -13.67 12.79
N LEU A 217 52.33 -13.26 12.07
CA LEU A 217 52.46 -11.90 11.52
C LEU A 217 51.47 -11.62 10.38
N GLU A 218 51.21 -12.58 9.50
CA GLU A 218 50.21 -12.45 8.42
C GLU A 218 48.79 -12.29 9.01
N GLU A 219 48.42 -13.12 10.00
CA GLU A 219 47.14 -13.01 10.72
C GLU A 219 46.98 -11.66 11.44
N LEU A 220 48.05 -11.15 12.07
CA LEU A 220 48.05 -9.82 12.69
C LEU A 220 47.95 -8.67 11.67
N LEU A 221 48.52 -8.84 10.47
CA LEU A 221 48.41 -7.85 9.39
C LEU A 221 47.00 -7.82 8.79
N GLU A 222 46.37 -8.98 8.60
CA GLU A 222 44.98 -9.09 8.14
C GLU A 222 44.02 -8.47 9.17
N TYR A 223 44.20 -8.75 10.46
CA TYR A 223 43.46 -8.10 11.54
C TYR A 223 43.71 -6.58 11.63
N GLN A 224 44.91 -6.11 11.24
CA GLN A 224 45.17 -4.66 11.12
C GLN A 224 44.44 -4.03 9.92
N VAL A 225 44.10 -4.78 8.88
CA VAL A 225 43.27 -4.29 7.76
C VAL A 225 41.82 -4.18 8.21
N THR A 226 41.24 -5.21 8.83
CA THR A 226 39.85 -5.16 9.31
C THR A 226 39.62 -4.03 10.31
N LEU A 227 40.57 -3.80 11.23
CA LEU A 227 40.51 -2.66 12.16
C LEU A 227 40.56 -1.29 11.46
N LYS A 228 41.26 -1.15 10.32
CA LYS A 228 41.26 0.10 9.56
C LYS A 228 39.92 0.33 8.88
N ASP A 229 39.33 -0.71 8.30
CA ASP A 229 38.01 -0.63 7.66
C ASP A 229 36.91 -0.34 8.69
N GLU A 230 36.98 -0.95 9.88
CA GLU A 230 36.13 -0.60 11.02
C GLU A 230 36.29 0.86 11.44
N VAL A 231 37.52 1.39 11.54
CA VAL A 231 37.75 2.81 11.87
C VAL A 231 37.17 3.74 10.80
N VAL A 232 37.32 3.42 9.52
CA VAL A 232 36.71 4.19 8.40
C VAL A 232 35.18 4.13 8.47
N HIS A 233 34.59 2.97 8.77
CA HIS A 233 33.16 2.83 8.98
C HIS A 233 32.66 3.69 10.15
N HIS A 234 33.32 3.63 11.30
CA HIS A 234 32.97 4.44 12.48
C HIS A 234 33.13 5.95 12.22
N GLN A 235 34.09 6.38 11.39
CA GLN A 235 34.21 7.78 10.97
C GLN A 235 33.06 8.25 10.06
N ALA A 236 32.42 7.35 9.31
CA ALA A 236 31.26 7.69 8.48
C ALA A 236 29.97 7.90 9.29
N ILE A 237 29.84 7.26 10.46
CA ILE A 237 28.63 7.31 11.30
C ILE A 237 28.30 8.77 11.76
N PRO A 238 29.23 9.57 12.32
CA PRO A 238 28.98 10.98 12.64
C PRO A 238 28.48 11.82 11.45
N VAL A 239 28.96 11.54 10.24
CA VAL A 239 28.55 12.26 9.01
C VAL A 239 27.12 11.90 8.61
N GLN A 240 26.69 10.65 8.82
CA GLN A 240 25.30 10.22 8.61
C GLN A 240 24.38 10.81 9.68
N ILE A 241 24.78 10.77 10.95
CA ILE A 241 24.05 11.38 12.07
C ILE A 241 23.85 12.89 11.85
N GLY A 242 24.89 13.61 11.43
CA GLY A 242 24.81 15.03 11.11
C GLY A 242 23.75 15.36 10.04
N LYS A 243 23.66 14.55 8.97
CA LYS A 243 22.66 14.70 7.91
C LYS A 243 21.22 14.48 8.40
N GLU A 244 20.99 13.47 9.25
CA GLU A 244 19.67 13.24 9.83
C GLU A 244 19.31 14.28 10.90
N ILE A 245 20.27 14.82 11.65
CA ILE A 245 20.08 15.96 12.55
C ILE A 245 19.67 17.21 11.75
N GLU A 246 20.36 17.53 10.65
CA GLU A 246 19.97 18.66 9.77
C GLU A 246 18.55 18.49 9.22
N LYS A 247 18.25 17.32 8.65
CA LYS A 247 16.94 16.97 8.08
C LYS A 247 15.82 17.05 9.13
N THR A 248 16.09 16.62 10.36
CA THR A 248 15.16 16.75 11.49
C THR A 248 15.01 18.20 11.93
N THR A 249 16.09 18.98 11.93
CA THR A 249 16.09 20.42 12.29
C THR A 249 15.31 21.25 11.27
N ARG A 250 15.47 20.99 9.97
CA ARG A 250 14.69 21.63 8.89
C ARG A 250 13.18 21.35 9.09
N LYS A 251 12.80 20.08 9.28
CA LYS A 251 11.41 19.70 9.63
C LYS A 251 10.89 20.40 10.88
N LYS A 252 11.70 20.50 11.95
CA LYS A 252 11.31 21.23 13.18
C LYS A 252 11.00 22.69 12.89
N VAL A 253 11.86 23.39 12.13
CA VAL A 253 11.66 24.80 11.77
C VAL A 253 10.42 25.00 10.89
N GLU A 254 10.14 24.09 9.96
CA GLU A 254 8.91 24.11 9.15
C GLU A 254 7.65 23.89 9.99
N MET A 255 7.69 22.97 10.96
CA MET A 255 6.57 22.72 11.87
C MET A 255 6.35 23.87 12.85
N GLU A 256 7.40 24.50 13.37
CA GLU A 256 7.28 25.68 14.24
C GLU A 256 6.66 26.87 13.48
N LYS A 257 7.03 27.08 12.21
CA LYS A 257 6.37 28.08 11.34
C LYS A 257 4.89 27.80 11.15
N LYS A 258 4.50 26.53 10.90
CA LYS A 258 3.08 26.14 10.78
C LYS A 258 2.32 26.35 12.09
N LYS A 259 2.93 26.00 13.23
CA LYS A 259 2.38 26.23 14.57
C LYS A 259 2.08 27.72 14.80
N ILE A 260 3.02 28.62 14.50
CA ILE A 260 2.84 30.07 14.66
C ILE A 260 1.67 30.60 13.81
N VAL A 261 1.48 30.08 12.59
CA VAL A 261 0.31 30.43 11.75
C VAL A 261 -0.99 29.92 12.39
N LEU A 262 -1.05 28.66 12.85
CA LEU A 262 -2.22 28.10 13.52
C LEU A 262 -2.54 28.81 14.86
N GLU A 263 -1.54 29.26 15.61
CA GLU A 263 -1.71 30.06 16.83
C GLU A 263 -2.31 31.45 16.51
N TYR A 264 -1.97 32.03 15.36
CA TYR A 264 -2.57 33.27 14.87
C TYR A 264 -4.02 33.06 14.40
N GLU A 265 -4.28 32.03 13.59
CA GLU A 265 -5.63 31.66 13.13
C GLU A 265 -6.58 31.34 14.31
N LEU A 266 -6.11 30.58 15.30
CA LEU A 266 -6.86 30.32 16.54
C LEU A 266 -7.18 31.59 17.32
N LYS A 267 -6.26 32.57 17.34
CA LYS A 267 -6.49 33.86 17.99
C LYS A 267 -7.57 34.67 17.26
N GLU A 268 -7.50 34.78 15.93
CA GLU A 268 -8.53 35.47 15.15
C GLU A 268 -9.90 34.79 15.29
N LEU A 269 -9.95 33.45 15.27
CA LEU A 269 -11.17 32.69 15.49
C LEU A 269 -11.76 32.94 16.89
N ASN A 270 -10.93 32.90 17.95
CA ASN A 270 -11.32 33.23 19.31
C ASN A 270 -11.82 34.67 19.47
N ASP A 271 -11.15 35.64 18.83
CA ASP A 271 -11.56 37.05 18.87
C ASP A 271 -12.81 37.32 18.00
N SER A 272 -13.12 36.43 17.04
CA SER A 272 -14.42 36.40 16.34
C SER A 272 -15.53 35.78 17.21
N LEU A 273 -15.23 34.69 17.93
CA LEU A 273 -16.17 33.98 18.80
C LEU A 273 -16.67 34.91 19.91
N LYS A 274 -15.77 35.66 20.56
CA LYS A 274 -16.12 36.69 21.55
C LYS A 274 -17.05 37.77 20.99
N LYS A 275 -16.91 38.17 19.73
CA LYS A 275 -17.80 39.14 19.07
C LYS A 275 -19.18 38.54 18.77
N VAL A 276 -19.27 37.24 18.55
CA VAL A 276 -20.55 36.53 18.41
C VAL A 276 -21.22 36.36 19.78
N GLU A 277 -20.45 35.99 20.81
CA GLU A 277 -20.90 35.86 22.20
C GLU A 277 -21.48 37.18 22.75
N THR A 278 -20.80 38.31 22.55
CA THR A 278 -21.35 39.62 22.97
C THR A 278 -22.63 40.01 22.22
N LYS A 279 -22.78 39.62 20.94
CA LYS A 279 -24.03 39.81 20.18
C LYS A 279 -25.15 38.91 20.68
N ILE A 280 -24.86 37.64 21.02
CA ILE A 280 -25.85 36.72 21.59
C ILE A 280 -26.37 37.27 22.92
N ASN A 281 -25.48 37.77 23.79
CA ASN A 281 -25.90 38.35 25.07
C ASN A 281 -26.80 39.59 24.88
N ALA A 282 -26.45 40.51 23.99
CA ALA A 282 -27.30 41.66 23.67
C ALA A 282 -28.69 41.24 23.12
N ILE A 283 -28.73 40.25 22.22
CA ILE A 283 -30.00 39.70 21.69
C ILE A 283 -30.83 39.01 22.80
N MET A 284 -30.19 38.39 23.80
CA MET A 284 -30.90 37.84 24.96
C MET A 284 -31.46 38.93 25.88
N GLU A 285 -30.76 40.05 26.07
CA GLU A 285 -31.26 41.22 26.81
C GLU A 285 -32.46 41.86 26.08
N GLU A 286 -32.34 42.10 24.77
CA GLU A 286 -33.45 42.60 23.93
C GLU A 286 -34.68 41.67 23.98
N LYS A 287 -34.48 40.35 23.87
CA LYS A 287 -35.54 39.34 23.97
C LYS A 287 -36.25 39.40 25.33
N GLU A 288 -35.49 39.54 26.41
CA GLU A 288 -36.00 39.55 27.78
C GLU A 288 -36.83 40.82 28.06
N ASP A 289 -36.44 41.97 27.50
CA ASP A 289 -37.26 43.19 27.58
C ASP A 289 -38.51 43.13 26.69
N VAL A 290 -38.44 42.51 25.51
CA VAL A 290 -39.63 42.22 24.68
C VAL A 290 -40.61 41.28 25.38
N ILE A 291 -40.14 40.29 26.13
CA ILE A 291 -41.00 39.42 26.96
C ILE A 291 -41.76 40.25 28.00
N LYS A 292 -41.08 41.11 28.76
CA LYS A 292 -41.71 42.01 29.75
C LYS A 292 -42.73 42.95 29.11
N GLU A 293 -42.45 43.48 27.92
CA GLU A 293 -43.38 44.34 27.19
C GLU A 293 -44.64 43.57 26.74
N VAL A 294 -44.49 42.33 26.27
CA VAL A 294 -45.61 41.45 25.90
C VAL A 294 -46.44 41.05 27.11
N GLU A 295 -45.83 40.75 28.26
CA GLU A 295 -46.53 40.46 29.51
C GLU A 295 -47.29 41.68 30.05
N GLY A 296 -46.67 42.87 30.02
CA GLY A 296 -47.35 44.13 30.36
C GLY A 296 -48.55 44.42 29.46
N LYS A 297 -48.42 44.19 28.14
CA LYS A 297 -49.53 44.31 27.17
C LYS A 297 -50.64 43.29 27.43
N ARG A 298 -50.31 42.04 27.80
CA ARG A 298 -51.29 41.01 28.18
C ARG A 298 -52.06 41.38 29.45
N ALA A 299 -51.38 41.87 30.49
CA ALA A 299 -52.02 42.33 31.71
C ALA A 299 -52.97 43.52 31.46
N LEU A 300 -52.56 44.48 30.60
CA LEU A 300 -53.43 45.59 30.20
C LEU A 300 -54.66 45.13 29.41
N LEU A 301 -54.49 44.16 28.50
CA LEU A 301 -55.61 43.57 27.75
C LEU A 301 -56.61 42.89 28.71
N GLU A 302 -56.13 42.08 29.65
CA GLU A 302 -56.97 41.37 30.63
C GLU A 302 -57.75 42.35 31.53
N VAL A 303 -57.19 43.52 31.86
CA VAL A 303 -57.92 44.61 32.54
C VAL A 303 -59.00 45.20 31.62
N LYS A 304 -58.71 45.44 30.34
CA LYS A 304 -59.70 45.99 29.39
C LYS A 304 -60.81 45.00 29.03
N GLU A 305 -60.54 43.71 29.01
CA GLU A 305 -61.56 42.67 28.90
C GLU A 305 -62.46 42.63 30.14
N ARG A 306 -61.91 42.81 31.35
CA ARG A 306 -62.73 42.95 32.58
C ARG A 306 -63.62 44.19 32.54
N GLU A 307 -63.08 45.35 32.14
CA GLU A 307 -63.86 46.59 31.96
C GLU A 307 -64.99 46.41 30.94
N TYR A 308 -64.67 45.84 29.77
CA TYR A 308 -65.66 45.57 28.71
C TYR A 308 -66.78 44.65 29.21
N ASN A 309 -66.44 43.55 29.88
CA ASN A 309 -67.42 42.62 30.45
C ASN A 309 -68.27 43.23 31.57
N GLN A 310 -67.79 44.26 32.28
CA GLN A 310 -68.60 45.03 33.22
C GLN A 310 -69.57 45.97 32.48
N LEU A 311 -69.10 46.66 31.43
CA LEU A 311 -69.93 47.54 30.61
C LEU A 311 -71.04 46.78 29.86
N VAL A 312 -70.78 45.57 29.36
CA VAL A 312 -71.80 44.71 28.75
C VAL A 312 -72.91 44.37 29.75
N LYS A 313 -72.56 43.94 30.97
CA LYS A 313 -73.55 43.62 32.02
C LYS A 313 -74.38 44.84 32.45
N LEU A 314 -73.76 46.02 32.49
CA LEU A 314 -74.48 47.28 32.75
C LEU A 314 -75.44 47.60 31.60
N LEU A 315 -75.03 47.42 30.35
CA LEU A 315 -75.88 47.62 29.17
C LEU A 315 -77.08 46.66 29.15
N GLU A 316 -76.85 45.38 29.43
CA GLU A 316 -77.90 44.36 29.58
C GLU A 316 -78.92 44.76 30.66
N LEU A 317 -78.44 45.16 31.84
CA LEU A 317 -79.28 45.64 32.94
C LEU A 317 -80.07 46.90 32.57
N THR A 318 -79.47 47.86 31.86
CA THR A 318 -80.22 49.05 31.39
C THR A 318 -81.31 48.70 30.39
N ARG A 319 -81.06 47.70 29.52
CA ARG A 319 -82.03 47.22 28.53
C ARG A 319 -83.20 46.45 29.16
N GLU A 320 -82.93 45.70 30.23
CA GLU A 320 -83.98 45.05 31.04
C GLU A 320 -84.84 46.10 31.76
N ASN A 321 -84.22 47.12 32.38
CA ASN A 321 -84.94 48.23 33.00
C ASN A 321 -85.79 49.03 31.99
N GLU A 322 -85.30 49.24 30.76
CA GLU A 322 -86.07 49.85 29.68
C GLU A 322 -87.28 48.98 29.29
N ALA A 323 -87.10 47.67 29.14
CA ALA A 323 -88.19 46.75 28.81
C ALA A 323 -89.29 46.70 29.90
N THR A 324 -88.90 46.70 31.18
CA THR A 324 -89.85 46.85 32.30
C THR A 324 -90.56 48.21 32.24
N SER A 325 -89.83 49.31 32.04
CA SER A 325 -90.41 50.67 31.94
C SER A 325 -91.41 50.80 30.78
N LEU A 326 -91.13 50.18 29.63
CA LEU A 326 -92.04 50.13 28.49
C LEU A 326 -93.29 49.29 28.78
N THR A 327 -93.16 48.21 29.55
CA THR A 327 -94.26 47.35 29.99
C THR A 327 -95.17 48.07 30.99
N GLU A 328 -94.58 48.75 31.98
CA GLU A 328 -95.30 49.61 32.94
C GLU A 328 -96.06 50.73 32.22
N ARG A 329 -95.45 51.41 31.25
CA ARG A 329 -96.13 52.41 30.42
C ARG A 329 -97.34 51.83 29.70
N GLY A 330 -97.21 50.64 29.09
CA GLY A 330 -98.33 49.96 28.43
C GLY A 330 -99.48 49.61 29.37
N ILE A 331 -99.19 49.25 30.62
CA ILE A 331 -100.18 49.01 31.67
C ILE A 331 -100.88 50.33 32.07
N LEU A 332 -100.12 51.42 32.24
CA LEU A 332 -100.66 52.74 32.55
C LEU A 332 -101.54 53.30 31.42
N ASP A 333 -101.13 53.15 30.16
CA ASP A 333 -101.92 53.55 28.98
C ASP A 333 -103.26 52.79 28.91
N LEU A 334 -103.25 51.48 29.23
CA LEU A 334 -104.47 50.66 29.29
C LEU A 334 -105.38 51.09 30.44
N ASN A 335 -104.82 51.34 31.63
CA ASN A 335 -105.59 51.81 32.80
C ASN A 335 -106.19 53.21 32.59
N LEU A 336 -105.46 54.11 31.92
CA LEU A 336 -105.97 55.42 31.51
C LEU A 336 -107.11 55.28 30.50
N ARG A 337 -106.96 54.39 29.51
CA ARG A 337 -108.02 54.10 28.52
C ARG A 337 -109.28 53.54 29.18
N ASN A 338 -109.15 52.62 30.13
CA ASN A 338 -110.28 52.10 30.91
C ASN A 338 -110.96 53.23 31.72
N SER A 339 -110.17 54.05 32.42
CA SER A 339 -110.67 55.20 33.19
C SER A 339 -111.43 56.22 32.33
N LEU A 340 -111.02 56.42 31.07
CA LEU A 340 -111.72 57.26 30.10
C LEU A 340 -113.04 56.63 29.62
N ILE A 341 -113.09 55.31 29.42
CA ILE A 341 -114.31 54.56 29.10
C ILE A 341 -115.30 54.65 30.27
N ASP A 342 -114.84 54.44 31.52
CA ASP A 342 -115.69 54.53 32.70
C ASP A 342 -116.22 55.96 32.91
N LYS A 343 -115.38 56.99 32.70
CA LYS A 343 -115.83 58.39 32.69
C LYS A 343 -116.94 58.63 31.66
N GLN A 344 -116.83 58.06 30.46
CA GLN A 344 -117.87 58.15 29.43
C GLN A 344 -119.15 57.43 29.86
N ASN A 345 -119.04 56.22 30.40
CA ASN A 345 -120.17 55.44 30.91
C ASN A 345 -120.93 56.21 32.02
N TYR A 346 -120.22 56.80 32.98
CA TYR A 346 -120.82 57.64 34.03
C TYR A 346 -121.48 58.90 33.47
N HIS A 347 -120.87 59.56 32.48
CA HIS A 347 -121.45 60.72 31.82
C HIS A 347 -122.76 60.37 31.09
N ASP A 348 -122.80 59.24 30.40
CA ASP A 348 -123.95 58.81 29.61
C ASP A 348 -125.08 58.27 30.50
N GLU A 349 -124.76 57.60 31.61
CA GLU A 349 -125.76 57.27 32.63
C GLU A 349 -126.30 58.53 33.33
N LEU A 350 -125.46 59.49 33.72
CA LEU A 350 -125.92 60.77 34.28
C LEU A 350 -126.82 61.51 33.28
N SER A 351 -126.45 61.51 32.00
CA SER A 351 -127.25 62.08 30.90
C SER A 351 -128.55 61.30 30.66
N ARG A 352 -128.59 60.00 30.96
CA ARG A 352 -129.84 59.20 30.96
C ARG A 352 -130.71 59.56 32.17
N LYS A 353 -130.13 59.66 33.36
CA LYS A 353 -130.81 60.00 34.62
C LYS A 353 -131.40 61.41 34.62
N GLN A 354 -130.71 62.39 34.02
CA GLN A 354 -131.24 63.73 33.81
C GLN A 354 -132.44 63.71 32.85
N ARG A 355 -132.41 62.94 31.76
CA ARG A 355 -133.55 62.78 30.84
C ARG A 355 -134.73 62.04 31.48
N GLU A 356 -134.47 61.01 32.30
CA GLU A 356 -135.49 60.33 33.14
C GLU A 356 -136.16 61.36 34.07
N LYS A 357 -135.38 62.10 34.87
CA LYS A 357 -135.84 63.20 35.75
C LYS A 357 -136.66 64.26 35.02
N GLU A 358 -136.23 64.72 33.85
CA GLU A 358 -136.97 65.73 33.07
C GLU A 358 -138.27 65.18 32.48
N ARG A 359 -138.31 63.90 32.08
CA ARG A 359 -139.56 63.24 31.66
C ARG A 359 -140.53 63.19 32.83
N ASP A 360 -140.04 62.78 34.00
CA ASP A 360 -140.88 62.54 35.17
C ASP A 360 -141.31 63.85 35.84
N PHE A 361 -140.51 64.93 35.77
CA PHE A 361 -140.93 66.29 36.13
C PHE A 361 -141.98 66.86 35.17
N ARG A 362 -141.89 66.57 33.85
CA ARG A 362 -142.95 66.92 32.89
C ARG A 362 -144.23 66.11 33.13
N ASN A 363 -144.13 64.86 33.56
CA ASN A 363 -145.27 64.06 33.97
C ASN A 363 -145.89 64.56 35.28
N LEU A 364 -145.07 64.94 36.27
CA LEU A 364 -145.52 65.57 37.50
C LEU A 364 -146.30 66.84 37.20
N LYS A 365 -145.77 67.76 36.39
CA LYS A 365 -146.50 68.97 35.97
C LYS A 365 -147.82 68.70 35.23
N LYS A 366 -147.90 67.60 34.46
CA LYS A 366 -149.17 67.16 33.86
C LYS A 366 -150.15 66.64 34.90
N MET A 367 -149.68 65.91 35.91
CA MET A 367 -150.50 65.42 37.03
C MET A 367 -150.92 66.55 37.97
N GLU A 368 -150.06 67.53 38.24
CA GLU A 368 -150.39 68.76 38.98
C GLU A 368 -151.44 69.59 38.24
N LEU A 369 -151.32 69.74 36.91
CA LEU A 369 -152.32 70.43 36.10
C LEU A 369 -153.64 69.65 36.03
N LEU A 370 -153.59 68.33 35.87
CA LEU A 370 -154.78 67.47 35.86
C LEU A 370 -155.47 67.48 37.24
N LEU A 371 -154.69 67.44 38.33
CA LEU A 371 -155.16 67.58 39.70
C LEU A 371 -155.81 68.95 39.90
N LYS A 372 -155.20 70.03 39.42
CA LYS A 372 -155.82 71.37 39.44
C LYS A 372 -157.12 71.38 38.66
N VAL A 373 -157.16 70.86 37.44
CA VAL A 373 -158.40 70.78 36.64
C VAL A 373 -159.46 69.93 37.35
N SER A 374 -159.09 68.83 38.01
CA SER A 374 -160.04 68.05 38.82
C SER A 374 -160.44 68.75 40.13
N TRP A 375 -159.62 69.65 40.67
CA TRP A 375 -159.92 70.43 41.88
C TRP A 375 -160.79 71.64 41.55
N ASP A 376 -160.56 72.29 40.40
CA ASP A 376 -161.42 73.32 39.82
C ASP A 376 -162.77 72.70 39.41
N ALA A 377 -162.79 71.50 38.81
CA ALA A 377 -164.00 70.75 38.51
C ALA A 377 -164.69 70.18 39.77
N LEU A 378 -163.94 69.84 40.82
CA LEU A 378 -164.49 69.51 42.14
C LEU A 378 -165.12 70.74 42.78
N THR A 379 -164.49 71.91 42.68
CA THR A 379 -165.05 73.19 43.14
C THR A 379 -166.31 73.55 42.34
N GLN A 380 -166.32 73.30 41.04
CA GLN A 380 -167.50 73.47 40.18
C GLN A 380 -168.62 72.47 40.53
N THR A 381 -168.28 71.19 40.80
CA THR A 381 -169.28 70.21 41.26
C THR A 381 -169.71 70.43 42.70
N GLN A 382 -168.90 71.05 43.56
CA GLN A 382 -169.30 71.51 44.89
C GLN A 382 -170.17 72.76 44.84
N ALA A 383 -169.92 73.69 43.91
CA ALA A 383 -170.81 74.82 43.65
C ALA A 383 -172.15 74.37 43.03
N LEU A 384 -172.10 73.43 42.06
CA LEU A 384 -173.28 72.73 41.57
C LEU A 384 -173.95 71.90 42.66
N HIS A 385 -173.22 71.31 43.61
CA HIS A 385 -173.79 70.55 44.72
C HIS A 385 -174.33 71.46 45.84
N GLN A 386 -173.83 72.68 46.02
CA GLN A 386 -174.48 73.69 46.85
C GLN A 386 -175.78 74.19 46.17
N ARG A 387 -175.74 74.43 44.86
CA ARG A 387 -176.95 74.76 44.08
C ARG A 387 -177.95 73.60 44.08
N LEU A 388 -177.49 72.37 43.91
CA LEU A 388 -178.30 71.17 43.95
C LEU A 388 -178.67 70.74 45.37
N LEU A 389 -177.98 71.16 46.44
CA LEU A 389 -178.50 71.01 47.81
C LEU A 389 -179.70 71.95 48.01
N LEU A 390 -179.66 73.15 47.42
CA LEU A 390 -180.80 74.07 47.38
C LEU A 390 -181.92 73.65 46.40
N GLU A 391 -181.63 72.79 45.41
CA GLU A 391 -182.63 72.24 44.47
C GLU A 391 -183.09 70.80 44.83
N MET A 392 -182.34 70.03 45.65
CA MET A 392 -182.64 68.65 46.07
C MET A 392 -183.22 68.54 47.50
N GLU A 393 -183.53 69.65 48.16
CA GLU A 393 -184.63 69.65 49.16
C GLU A 393 -186.00 69.31 48.51
N ALA A 394 -186.04 69.10 47.17
CA ALA A 394 -187.17 68.57 46.42
C ALA A 394 -186.87 67.26 45.63
N ILE A 395 -186.92 66.10 46.32
CA ILE A 395 -187.35 64.77 45.80
C ILE A 395 -186.29 63.93 44.98
N PRO A 396 -186.32 62.56 44.98
CA PRO A 396 -185.06 61.76 44.94
C PRO A 396 -184.97 60.49 44.01
N LYS A 397 -183.77 59.85 44.02
CA LYS A 397 -183.42 58.39 44.08
C LYS A 397 -182.93 57.53 42.86
N ASP A 398 -181.99 56.62 43.22
CA ASP A 398 -181.61 55.26 42.73
C ASP A 398 -180.73 55.03 41.45
N ASP A 399 -180.43 53.75 41.11
CA ASP A 399 -179.04 53.20 40.95
C ASP A 399 -178.85 52.07 39.86
N SER A 400 -177.63 51.49 39.72
CA SER A 400 -177.20 50.24 38.99
C SER A 400 -176.93 50.31 37.45
N ALA A 401 -176.41 49.31 36.72
CA ALA A 401 -175.26 48.35 36.85
C ALA A 401 -175.01 47.68 35.44
N LEU A 402 -173.89 47.11 34.93
CA LEU A 402 -172.52 46.72 35.36
C LEU A 402 -172.26 45.17 35.41
N SER A 403 -172.12 44.45 34.27
CA SER A 403 -171.79 42.99 34.24
C SER A 403 -171.30 42.38 32.89
N GLU A 404 -170.01 42.43 32.50
CA GLU A 404 -169.51 41.67 31.31
C GLU A 404 -168.07 41.09 31.29
N ARG A 405 -167.19 41.39 32.25
CA ARG A 405 -165.71 41.24 32.13
C ARG A 405 -165.12 39.79 32.13
N ARG A 406 -165.86 38.72 31.79
CA ARG A 406 -165.51 37.32 32.13
C ARG A 406 -165.26 36.32 30.98
N ARG A 407 -164.81 36.74 29.78
CA ARG A 407 -164.75 35.85 28.58
C ARG A 407 -163.40 35.65 27.86
N GLU A 408 -162.33 36.35 28.24
CA GLU A 408 -161.14 36.50 27.35
C GLU A 408 -159.97 35.52 27.62
N LEU A 409 -159.87 34.95 28.82
CA LEU A 409 -158.65 34.31 29.36
C LEU A 409 -158.23 32.95 28.76
N HIS A 410 -158.90 32.44 27.72
CA HIS A 410 -158.80 31.03 27.34
C HIS A 410 -157.86 30.69 26.16
N LYS A 411 -157.19 31.68 25.54
CA LYS A 411 -156.48 31.52 24.24
C LYS A 411 -154.97 31.32 24.29
N GLU A 412 -154.30 31.58 25.41
CA GLU A 412 -152.83 31.76 25.42
C GLU A 412 -152.00 30.45 25.46
N VAL A 413 -152.61 29.32 25.81
CA VAL A 413 -151.89 28.07 26.19
C VAL A 413 -151.25 27.33 25.00
N GLU A 414 -151.83 27.37 23.80
CA GLU A 414 -151.42 26.49 22.68
C GLU A 414 -150.08 26.88 21.99
N VAL A 415 -149.57 28.10 22.22
CA VAL A 415 -148.40 28.61 21.49
C VAL A 415 -147.08 27.94 21.95
N ALA A 416 -146.96 27.60 23.24
CA ALA A 416 -145.70 27.16 23.83
C ALA A 416 -145.16 25.83 23.27
N LYS A 417 -146.03 24.96 22.75
CA LYS A 417 -145.72 23.55 22.48
C LYS A 417 -144.82 23.30 21.26
N ARG A 418 -144.65 24.27 20.36
CA ARG A 418 -143.87 24.12 19.11
C ARG A 418 -142.37 24.32 19.25
N ASN A 419 -141.90 25.11 20.22
CA ASN A 419 -140.49 25.55 20.29
C ASN A 419 -139.52 24.46 20.79
N LEU A 420 -139.99 23.42 21.47
CA LEU A 420 -139.12 22.44 22.13
C LEU A 420 -138.41 21.50 21.13
N THR A 421 -139.11 21.09 20.07
CA THR A 421 -138.64 20.07 19.12
C THR A 421 -137.40 20.50 18.32
N GLN A 422 -137.21 21.80 18.12
CA GLN A 422 -136.18 22.34 17.21
C GLN A 422 -134.76 22.31 17.82
N GLN A 423 -134.62 22.30 19.15
CA GLN A 423 -133.31 22.25 19.80
C GLN A 423 -132.66 20.87 19.74
N MET A 424 -133.47 19.80 19.71
CA MET A 424 -133.03 18.42 19.90
C MET A 424 -132.06 17.94 18.80
N ASN A 425 -132.33 18.29 17.54
CA ASN A 425 -131.49 17.96 16.39
C ASN A 425 -130.11 18.67 16.41
N GLY A 426 -129.97 19.79 17.13
CA GLY A 426 -128.73 20.56 17.18
C GLY A 426 -127.60 19.89 17.96
N TYR A 427 -127.93 19.02 18.92
CA TYR A 427 -126.95 18.34 19.77
C TYR A 427 -126.34 17.11 19.10
N GLN A 428 -127.12 16.32 18.35
CA GLN A 428 -126.63 15.11 17.68
C GLN A 428 -125.49 15.38 16.70
N LYS A 429 -125.51 16.51 15.97
CA LYS A 429 -124.43 16.85 15.03
C LYS A 429 -123.09 17.06 15.73
N LYS A 430 -123.07 17.84 16.83
CA LYS A 430 -121.85 18.15 17.59
C LYS A 430 -121.14 16.90 18.14
N ILE A 431 -121.89 15.83 18.42
CA ILE A 431 -121.34 14.58 18.95
C ILE A 431 -120.52 13.85 17.88
N LYS A 432 -120.99 13.80 16.61
CA LYS A 432 -120.22 13.16 15.52
C LYS A 432 -118.90 13.89 15.23
N ASP A 433 -118.96 15.21 15.07
CA ASP A 433 -117.81 16.05 14.74
C ASP A 433 -116.67 15.97 15.79
N ALA A 434 -117.00 15.58 17.03
CA ALA A 434 -116.02 15.35 18.11
C ALA A 434 -115.37 13.96 18.03
N THR A 435 -116.13 12.91 17.66
CA THR A 435 -115.63 11.53 17.61
C THR A 435 -114.59 11.32 16.50
N GLU A 436 -114.77 11.93 15.32
CA GLU A 436 -113.79 11.83 14.22
C GLU A 436 -112.43 12.44 14.60
N LYS A 437 -112.44 13.62 15.26
CA LYS A 437 -111.21 14.29 15.73
C LYS A 437 -110.45 13.47 16.76
N MET A 438 -111.18 12.76 17.63
CA MET A 438 -110.57 11.87 18.62
C MET A 438 -109.88 10.67 17.97
N MET A 439 -110.48 10.06 16.94
CA MET A 439 -109.87 8.93 16.23
C MET A 439 -108.60 9.33 15.46
N ALA A 440 -108.57 10.53 14.86
CA ALA A 440 -107.37 11.04 14.17
C ALA A 440 -106.17 11.20 15.12
N LEU A 441 -106.38 11.81 16.30
CA LEU A 441 -105.33 12.00 17.31
C LEU A 441 -104.79 10.68 17.87
N VAL A 442 -105.64 9.68 18.07
CA VAL A 442 -105.22 8.34 18.54
C VAL A 442 -104.33 7.64 17.51
N ALA A 443 -104.62 7.77 16.21
CA ALA A 443 -103.79 7.20 15.15
C ALA A 443 -102.40 7.87 15.07
N GLU A 444 -102.32 9.20 15.14
CA GLU A 444 -101.04 9.91 15.13
C GLU A 444 -100.19 9.57 16.36
N LEU A 445 -100.79 9.58 17.57
CA LEU A 445 -100.09 9.27 18.81
C LEU A 445 -99.54 7.83 18.80
N SER A 446 -100.28 6.89 18.22
CA SER A 446 -99.82 5.50 18.05
C SER A 446 -98.58 5.40 17.14
N MET A 447 -98.53 6.14 16.02
CA MET A 447 -97.34 6.21 15.17
C MET A 447 -96.13 6.83 15.88
N LYS A 448 -96.35 7.90 16.66
CA LYS A 448 -95.26 8.54 17.42
C LYS A 448 -94.72 7.64 18.53
N GLN A 449 -95.57 6.86 19.20
CA GLN A 449 -95.15 5.85 20.17
C GLN A 449 -94.32 4.73 19.53
N ALA A 450 -94.74 4.21 18.38
CA ALA A 450 -93.98 3.17 17.66
C ALA A 450 -92.55 3.64 17.32
N LEU A 451 -92.41 4.83 16.72
CA LEU A 451 -91.12 5.41 16.38
C LEU A 451 -90.24 5.67 17.62
N ALA A 452 -90.83 6.10 18.74
CA ALA A 452 -90.09 6.31 19.98
C ALA A 452 -89.55 5.00 20.58
N ILE A 453 -90.30 3.90 20.49
CA ILE A 453 -89.86 2.57 20.94
C ILE A 453 -88.73 2.04 20.06
N GLU A 454 -88.80 2.25 18.75
CA GLU A 454 -87.76 1.80 17.81
C GLU A 454 -86.44 2.57 17.97
N LEU A 455 -86.51 3.89 18.20
CA LEU A 455 -85.35 4.70 18.58
C LEU A 455 -84.77 4.32 19.94
N GLN A 456 -85.61 4.02 20.95
CA GLN A 456 -85.13 3.51 22.24
C GLN A 456 -84.41 2.16 22.12
N LYS A 457 -84.87 1.29 21.20
CA LYS A 457 -84.20 0.03 20.88
C LYS A 457 -82.84 0.26 20.22
N GLU A 458 -82.74 1.16 19.23
CA GLU A 458 -81.45 1.47 18.61
C GLU A 458 -80.46 2.07 19.62
N VAL A 459 -80.88 3.06 20.42
CA VAL A 459 -80.03 3.66 21.47
C VAL A 459 -79.47 2.58 22.38
N LYS A 460 -80.31 1.67 22.87
CA LYS A 460 -79.88 0.57 23.74
C LYS A 460 -78.91 -0.40 23.05
N GLU A 461 -79.12 -0.72 21.78
CA GLU A 461 -78.18 -1.55 21.00
C GLU A 461 -76.81 -0.87 20.83
N LYS A 462 -76.74 0.46 20.72
CA LYS A 462 -75.45 1.20 20.73
C LYS A 462 -74.84 1.24 22.14
N GLU A 463 -75.64 1.43 23.18
CA GLU A 463 -75.17 1.41 24.58
C GLU A 463 -74.56 0.06 24.95
N ASP A 464 -75.25 -1.05 24.66
CA ASP A 464 -74.75 -2.41 24.89
C ASP A 464 -73.47 -2.70 24.09
N PHE A 465 -73.36 -2.18 22.85
CA PHE A 465 -72.14 -2.28 22.03
C PHE A 465 -70.95 -1.48 22.61
N ILE A 466 -71.18 -0.24 23.05
CA ILE A 466 -70.16 0.61 23.69
C ILE A 466 -69.72 -0.01 25.02
N PHE A 467 -70.65 -0.51 25.82
CA PHE A 467 -70.36 -1.21 27.07
C PHE A 467 -69.51 -2.48 26.83
N SER A 468 -69.83 -3.26 25.79
CA SER A 468 -69.03 -4.43 25.39
C SER A 468 -67.60 -4.05 24.98
N CYS A 469 -67.42 -2.95 24.25
CA CYS A 469 -66.10 -2.44 23.88
C CYS A 469 -65.32 -1.93 25.10
N ASN A 470 -65.91 -1.08 25.93
CA ASN A 470 -65.30 -0.54 27.14
C ASN A 470 -64.89 -1.66 28.10
N SER A 471 -65.76 -2.66 28.31
CA SER A 471 -65.46 -3.78 29.21
C SER A 471 -64.43 -4.78 28.66
N ARG A 472 -64.05 -4.69 27.37
CA ARG A 472 -62.84 -5.35 26.84
C ARG A 472 -61.60 -4.51 27.09
N ILE A 473 -61.68 -3.19 26.86
CA ILE A 473 -60.58 -2.24 27.10
C ILE A 473 -60.15 -2.27 28.58
N GLU A 474 -61.10 -2.19 29.52
CA GLU A 474 -60.85 -2.31 30.98
C GLU A 474 -60.16 -3.62 31.39
N LYS A 475 -60.38 -4.70 30.62
CA LYS A 475 -59.79 -6.02 30.86
C LYS A 475 -58.49 -6.26 30.08
N GLY A 476 -57.97 -5.25 29.37
CA GLY A 476 -56.79 -5.38 28.53
C GLY A 476 -56.97 -6.32 27.33
N LEU A 477 -58.22 -6.62 26.95
CA LEU A 477 -58.55 -7.49 25.82
C LEU A 477 -58.68 -6.68 24.53
N PRO A 478 -58.22 -7.19 23.38
CA PRO A 478 -58.36 -6.50 22.11
C PRO A 478 -59.83 -6.26 21.75
N LEU A 479 -60.07 -5.13 21.06
CA LEU A 479 -61.36 -4.83 20.45
C LEU A 479 -61.71 -5.88 19.38
N ASN A 480 -62.95 -5.85 18.90
CA ASN A 480 -63.43 -6.88 18.00
C ASN A 480 -62.76 -6.84 16.62
N LYS A 481 -62.57 -8.00 15.96
CA LYS A 481 -61.79 -8.13 14.71
C LYS A 481 -62.40 -7.41 13.51
N GLU A 482 -63.66 -6.99 13.60
CA GLU A 482 -64.32 -6.15 12.61
C GLU A 482 -63.81 -4.71 12.73
N ILE A 483 -63.71 -4.19 13.96
CA ILE A 483 -63.19 -2.84 14.28
C ILE A 483 -61.71 -2.74 13.89
N GLU A 484 -60.92 -3.77 14.17
CA GLU A 484 -59.51 -3.87 13.75
C GLU A 484 -59.37 -3.81 12.22
N ARG A 485 -60.26 -4.50 11.47
CA ARG A 485 -60.24 -4.50 10.00
C ARG A 485 -60.69 -3.18 9.39
N GLU A 486 -61.64 -2.48 10.02
CA GLU A 486 -62.06 -1.14 9.62
C GLU A 486 -60.98 -0.10 9.92
N TRP A 487 -60.36 -0.15 11.10
CA TRP A 487 -59.22 0.72 11.45
C TRP A 487 -58.02 0.53 10.52
N LEU A 488 -57.66 -0.73 10.21
CA LEU A 488 -56.64 -1.04 9.21
C LEU A 488 -57.04 -0.62 7.78
N LYS A 489 -58.33 -0.37 7.51
CA LYS A 489 -58.75 0.24 6.24
C LYS A 489 -58.52 1.74 6.26
N VAL A 490 -58.95 2.44 7.32
CA VAL A 490 -58.72 3.89 7.49
C VAL A 490 -57.23 4.22 7.37
N LEU A 491 -56.35 3.48 8.06
CA LEU A 491 -54.90 3.69 7.98
C LEU A 491 -54.33 3.53 6.56
N ARG A 492 -54.81 2.56 5.77
CA ARG A 492 -54.38 2.41 4.36
C ARG A 492 -54.91 3.53 3.48
N ASP A 493 -56.15 3.95 3.71
CA ASP A 493 -56.77 5.04 2.96
C ASP A 493 -56.03 6.37 3.28
N GLU A 494 -55.65 6.61 4.54
CA GLU A 494 -54.82 7.75 4.98
C GLU A 494 -53.39 7.72 4.38
N GLU A 495 -52.71 6.57 4.39
CA GLU A 495 -51.38 6.41 3.79
C GLU A 495 -51.41 6.67 2.28
N MET A 496 -52.44 6.17 1.57
CA MET A 496 -52.67 6.46 0.16
C MET A 496 -52.90 7.96 -0.11
N TYR A 497 -53.66 8.67 0.75
CA TYR A 497 -53.83 10.11 0.63
C TYR A 497 -52.51 10.88 0.89
N ALA A 498 -51.72 10.46 1.88
CA ALA A 498 -50.43 11.08 2.18
C ALA A 498 -49.43 10.93 1.01
N VAL A 499 -49.35 9.74 0.40
CA VAL A 499 -48.53 9.48 -0.79
C VAL A 499 -49.00 10.35 -1.97
N ALA A 500 -50.30 10.43 -2.23
CA ALA A 500 -50.84 11.25 -3.32
C ALA A 500 -50.57 12.76 -3.14
N ILE A 501 -50.57 13.25 -1.90
CA ILE A 501 -50.22 14.65 -1.57
C ILE A 501 -48.71 14.89 -1.77
N ALA A 502 -47.85 13.95 -1.34
CA ALA A 502 -46.40 14.05 -1.51
C ALA A 502 -45.99 14.00 -2.99
N GLU A 503 -46.59 13.10 -3.78
CA GLU A 503 -46.35 12.97 -5.21
C GLU A 503 -46.77 14.24 -5.97
N LYS A 504 -47.98 14.76 -5.72
CA LYS A 504 -48.45 16.02 -6.29
C LYS A 504 -47.59 17.24 -5.89
N SER A 505 -46.98 17.21 -4.70
CA SER A 505 -46.04 18.25 -4.25
C SER A 505 -44.70 18.15 -4.99
N ARG A 506 -44.22 16.94 -5.28
CA ARG A 506 -43.05 16.69 -6.14
C ARG A 506 -43.31 17.14 -7.59
N GLU A 507 -44.47 16.79 -8.16
CA GLU A 507 -44.88 17.25 -9.50
C GLU A 507 -44.88 18.77 -9.62
N PHE A 508 -45.34 19.49 -8.57
CA PHE A 508 -45.34 20.96 -8.56
C PHE A 508 -43.91 21.55 -8.55
N LEU A 509 -43.01 20.99 -7.75
CA LEU A 509 -41.59 21.40 -7.70
C LEU A 509 -40.83 21.03 -8.98
N GLU A 510 -41.15 19.90 -9.59
CA GLU A 510 -40.58 19.50 -10.88
C GLU A 510 -41.12 20.39 -12.01
N ALA A 511 -42.39 20.80 -11.98
CA ALA A 511 -42.95 21.73 -12.94
C ALA A 511 -42.27 23.11 -12.88
N ASP A 512 -42.06 23.66 -11.69
CA ASP A 512 -41.40 24.96 -11.47
C ASP A 512 -39.97 24.97 -12.06
N ASN A 513 -39.19 23.92 -11.81
CA ASN A 513 -37.85 23.73 -12.41
C ASN A 513 -37.86 23.58 -13.95
N HIS A 514 -39.01 23.26 -14.55
CA HIS A 514 -39.21 23.12 -15.98
C HIS A 514 -39.86 24.35 -16.63
N GLN A 515 -40.13 25.42 -15.88
CA GLN A 515 -40.64 26.68 -16.41
C GLN A 515 -39.49 27.62 -16.79
N LEU A 516 -39.40 27.98 -18.08
CA LEU A 516 -38.39 28.93 -18.57
C LEU A 516 -38.71 30.37 -18.14
N PRO A 517 -37.73 31.29 -18.08
CA PRO A 517 -37.94 32.70 -17.70
C PRO A 517 -38.90 33.53 -18.58
N ASN A 518 -39.40 32.95 -19.67
CA ASN A 518 -40.46 33.52 -20.53
C ASN A 518 -41.85 32.93 -20.22
N GLY A 519 -42.00 32.14 -19.16
CA GLY A 519 -43.23 31.47 -18.73
C GLY A 519 -43.54 30.15 -19.43
N VAL A 520 -42.74 29.73 -20.42
CA VAL A 520 -42.99 28.51 -21.21
C VAL A 520 -42.42 27.27 -20.52
N TYR A 521 -43.25 26.26 -20.31
CA TYR A 521 -42.81 24.96 -19.80
C TYR A 521 -42.07 24.15 -20.87
N THR A 522 -40.94 23.54 -20.49
CA THR A 522 -40.12 22.67 -21.35
C THR A 522 -40.00 21.28 -20.73
N THR A 523 -39.99 20.21 -21.54
CA THR A 523 -39.72 18.83 -21.08
C THR A 523 -38.24 18.44 -21.18
N ALA A 524 -37.36 19.39 -21.51
CA ALA A 524 -35.92 19.18 -21.54
C ALA A 524 -35.27 19.63 -20.22
N GLU A 525 -34.46 18.76 -19.61
CA GLU A 525 -33.70 19.07 -18.39
C GLU A 525 -32.95 20.41 -18.52
N PRO A 526 -33.07 21.34 -17.55
CA PRO A 526 -32.23 22.53 -17.53
C PRO A 526 -30.76 22.11 -17.42
N ARG A 527 -29.90 22.63 -18.32
CA ARG A 527 -28.46 22.37 -18.24
C ARG A 527 -27.87 23.04 -17.00
N PRO A 528 -26.93 22.42 -16.28
CA PRO A 528 -26.30 23.04 -15.11
C PRO A 528 -25.66 24.40 -15.45
N ASN A 529 -26.21 25.48 -14.88
CA ASN A 529 -25.85 26.87 -15.19
C ASN A 529 -24.48 27.35 -14.66
N ALA A 530 -23.57 26.42 -14.33
CA ALA A 530 -22.25 26.66 -13.72
C ALA A 530 -21.29 27.58 -14.53
N TYR A 531 -21.69 28.04 -15.71
CA TYR A 531 -20.96 28.97 -16.58
C TYR A 531 -21.23 30.46 -16.27
N ILE A 532 -22.33 30.79 -15.58
CA ILE A 532 -22.79 32.16 -15.32
C ILE A 532 -22.93 32.36 -13.80
N PRO A 533 -22.14 33.24 -13.16
CA PRO A 533 -22.29 33.54 -11.75
C PRO A 533 -23.61 34.26 -11.45
N GLU A 534 -24.39 33.77 -10.49
CA GLU A 534 -25.72 34.29 -10.09
C GLU A 534 -25.64 35.59 -9.24
N ALA A 535 -24.56 36.35 -9.38
CA ALA A 535 -24.34 37.59 -8.62
C ALA A 535 -24.90 38.81 -9.38
N GLU A 536 -25.98 39.40 -8.86
CA GLU A 536 -26.72 40.53 -9.45
C GLU A 536 -25.85 41.76 -9.80
N ALA A 537 -24.65 41.87 -9.24
CA ALA A 537 -23.74 43.00 -9.42
C ALA A 537 -22.75 42.86 -10.60
N THR A 538 -22.80 41.79 -11.40
CA THR A 538 -21.83 41.55 -12.50
C THR A 538 -22.46 41.17 -13.83
N LEU A 539 -21.96 41.78 -14.92
CA LEU A 539 -22.37 41.46 -16.30
C LEU A 539 -22.12 39.97 -16.63
N PRO A 540 -23.07 39.27 -17.29
CA PRO A 540 -23.01 37.83 -17.52
C PRO A 540 -22.06 37.48 -18.68
N LEU A 541 -20.75 37.59 -18.43
CA LEU A 541 -19.70 37.19 -19.36
C LEU A 541 -19.37 35.69 -19.16
N PRO A 542 -19.58 34.82 -20.17
CA PRO A 542 -19.29 33.40 -20.04
C PRO A 542 -17.79 33.16 -19.79
N LYS A 543 -17.45 32.50 -18.68
CA LYS A 543 -16.07 32.04 -18.48
C LYS A 543 -15.81 30.81 -19.35
N PRO A 544 -14.79 30.82 -20.23
CA PRO A 544 -14.38 29.59 -20.90
C PRO A 544 -13.79 28.65 -19.86
N TYR A 545 -14.33 27.43 -19.76
CA TYR A 545 -13.58 26.36 -19.12
C TYR A 545 -12.30 26.10 -19.92
N GLY A 546 -11.17 25.95 -19.22
CA GLY A 546 -9.88 25.67 -19.85
C GLY A 546 -9.79 24.23 -20.37
N ALA A 547 -8.58 23.67 -20.39
CA ALA A 547 -8.31 22.30 -20.86
C ALA A 547 -9.03 21.16 -20.08
N LEU A 548 -9.84 21.49 -19.07
CA LEU A 548 -10.61 20.57 -18.23
C LEU A 548 -12.10 20.98 -18.21
N ALA A 549 -12.74 21.02 -19.37
CA ALA A 549 -14.17 21.26 -19.46
C ALA A 549 -14.97 20.05 -18.91
N PRO A 550 -15.92 20.24 -17.97
CA PRO A 550 -16.82 19.18 -17.49
C PRO A 550 -17.70 18.66 -18.63
N PHE A 551 -17.32 17.52 -19.17
CA PHE A 551 -18.05 16.75 -20.17
C PHE A 551 -19.18 15.96 -19.48
N LYS A 552 -20.47 16.28 -19.73
CA LYS A 552 -21.59 15.37 -19.39
C LYS A 552 -21.38 14.12 -20.26
N PRO A 553 -21.09 12.94 -19.69
CA PRO A 553 -20.87 11.75 -20.50
C PRO A 553 -22.13 11.43 -21.30
N SER A 554 -22.00 11.25 -22.61
CA SER A 554 -23.10 10.74 -23.41
C SER A 554 -23.56 9.42 -22.82
N GLU A 555 -24.86 9.30 -22.50
CA GLU A 555 -25.40 8.06 -21.96
C GLU A 555 -25.10 6.89 -22.91
N PRO A 556 -24.76 5.70 -22.38
CA PRO A 556 -24.33 4.58 -23.20
C PRO A 556 -25.51 4.03 -24.00
N GLY A 557 -25.71 4.58 -25.21
CA GLY A 557 -26.79 4.19 -26.12
C GLY A 557 -26.85 2.67 -26.33
N ALA A 558 -28.07 2.14 -26.45
CA ALA A 558 -28.40 0.72 -26.27
C ALA A 558 -27.55 -0.29 -27.08
N ASN A 559 -26.89 0.14 -28.17
CA ASN A 559 -25.96 -0.64 -28.97
C ASN A 559 -24.63 -1.00 -28.28
N ILE A 560 -24.26 -0.37 -27.16
CA ILE A 560 -23.00 -0.64 -26.44
C ILE A 560 -22.89 -2.06 -25.87
N ARG A 561 -23.99 -2.83 -25.85
CA ARG A 561 -24.01 -4.27 -25.55
C ARG A 561 -23.05 -5.14 -26.40
N HIS A 562 -22.50 -4.60 -27.50
CA HIS A 562 -21.59 -5.30 -28.40
C HIS A 562 -20.10 -4.96 -28.23
N ILE A 563 -19.72 -3.98 -27.40
CA ILE A 563 -18.30 -3.59 -27.22
C ILE A 563 -17.63 -4.53 -26.20
N ARG A 564 -16.92 -5.55 -26.70
CA ARG A 564 -16.04 -6.38 -25.86
C ARG A 564 -14.81 -5.58 -25.41
N LYS A 565 -14.57 -5.52 -24.10
CA LYS A 565 -13.32 -4.94 -23.55
C LYS A 565 -12.11 -5.79 -23.99
N PRO A 566 -10.97 -5.18 -24.36
CA PRO A 566 -9.78 -5.93 -24.73
C PRO A 566 -9.21 -6.69 -23.52
N VAL A 567 -8.83 -7.95 -23.73
CA VAL A 567 -8.18 -8.77 -22.70
C VAL A 567 -6.72 -8.37 -22.62
N ILE A 568 -6.31 -7.80 -21.48
CA ILE A 568 -4.90 -7.52 -21.18
C ILE A 568 -4.20 -8.87 -20.97
N LYS A 569 -3.18 -9.17 -21.79
CA LYS A 569 -2.33 -10.34 -21.57
C LYS A 569 -1.48 -10.14 -20.31
N PRO A 570 -1.26 -11.19 -19.49
CA PRO A 570 -0.27 -11.10 -18.43
C PRO A 570 1.13 -10.83 -19.01
N ILE A 571 1.93 -10.07 -18.28
CA ILE A 571 3.34 -9.87 -18.58
C ILE A 571 4.08 -11.06 -17.97
N GLU A 572 4.79 -11.81 -18.80
CA GLU A 572 5.77 -12.80 -18.34
C GLU A 572 6.99 -12.06 -17.78
N ILE A 573 7.50 -12.53 -16.64
CA ILE A 573 8.66 -11.98 -15.89
C ILE A 573 9.76 -13.04 -15.89
#